data_AF-A0A1T3BHP7-F1
#
_entry.id   AF-A0A1T3BHP7-F1
#
_cell.length_a   1.000
_cell.length_b   1.000
_cell.length_c   1.000
_cell.angle_alpha   90.00
_cell.angle_beta   90.00
_cell.angle_gamma   90.00
#
_symmetry.space_group_name_H-M   'P 1'
#
loop_
_entity.id
_entity.type
_entity.pdbx_description
1 polymer ?
#
loop_
_entity_poly.entity_id
_entity_poly.type
_entity_poly.pdbx_seq_one_letter_code
_entity_poly.pdbx_strand_id
1 'polypeptide(L)'
;MVQKTSKHVFEKTAKAKWWQWIGLWLTGMCCIIIVGAFCSVGFIVTIFAKLGLFLVLSLGPLFIGLYMFSTTRRFTEAWLGQVANFVVLQVLLVVLGGLYLNLTLNIITNDIVDLASALSKFSAIGICGIYLFMNLPGIATALASGGANLIGGKDAARHAGKAAKAGGRAAKAVGRAIRKLVTKV
;
A
#
# COMPACT_ATOMS: atom_id res chain seq x y z
N MET A 1 41.19 -7.34 1.50
CA MET A 1 39.87 -7.93 1.14
C MET A 1 39.34 -7.34 -0.17
N VAL A 2 39.31 -6.00 -0.32
CA VAL A 2 38.86 -5.30 -1.56
C VAL A 2 39.60 -5.74 -2.83
N GLN A 3 40.93 -5.95 -2.79
CA GLN A 3 41.69 -6.35 -3.98
C GLN A 3 41.42 -7.79 -4.48
N LYS A 4 40.99 -8.72 -3.60
CA LYS A 4 40.60 -10.07 -4.04
C LYS A 4 39.22 -10.05 -4.69
N THR A 5 38.30 -9.24 -4.16
CA THR A 5 36.96 -9.03 -4.72
C THR A 5 37.04 -8.38 -6.11
N SER A 6 37.89 -7.36 -6.29
CA SER A 6 38.11 -6.75 -7.61
C SER A 6 38.59 -7.79 -8.62
N LYS A 7 39.59 -8.61 -8.28
CA LYS A 7 40.13 -9.62 -9.21
C LYS A 7 39.08 -10.67 -9.61
N HIS A 8 38.22 -11.09 -8.69
CA HIS A 8 37.14 -12.04 -9.00
C HIS A 8 36.02 -11.43 -9.85
N VAL A 9 35.69 -10.15 -9.65
CA VAL A 9 34.78 -9.40 -10.52
C VAL A 9 35.41 -9.24 -11.91
N PHE A 10 36.67 -8.85 -12.00
CA PHE A 10 37.38 -8.68 -13.28
C PHE A 10 37.54 -10.00 -14.05
N GLU A 11 37.75 -11.14 -13.37
CA GLU A 11 37.81 -12.46 -14.02
C GLU A 11 36.42 -12.91 -14.54
N LYS A 12 35.34 -12.62 -13.79
CA LYS A 12 33.97 -12.78 -14.30
C LYS A 12 33.67 -11.84 -15.47
N THR A 13 34.22 -10.63 -15.48
CA THR A 13 34.08 -9.67 -16.59
C THR A 13 34.90 -10.09 -17.82
N ALA A 14 36.08 -10.69 -17.63
CA ALA A 14 36.95 -11.17 -18.72
C ALA A 14 36.43 -12.47 -19.38
N LYS A 15 35.70 -13.31 -18.64
CA LYS A 15 34.99 -14.49 -19.18
C LYS A 15 33.54 -14.22 -19.56
N ALA A 16 33.08 -12.97 -19.48
CA ALA A 16 31.73 -12.61 -19.87
C ALA A 16 31.57 -12.64 -21.40
N LYS A 17 31.12 -13.79 -21.90
CA LYS A 17 30.45 -13.88 -23.21
C LYS A 17 29.43 -12.74 -23.30
N TRP A 18 29.28 -12.10 -24.47
CA TRP A 18 28.41 -10.93 -24.66
C TRP A 18 27.02 -11.09 -24.02
N TRP A 19 26.51 -12.32 -23.92
CA TRP A 19 25.23 -12.69 -23.31
C TRP A 19 25.08 -12.22 -21.85
N GLN A 20 26.15 -12.18 -21.05
CA GLN A 20 26.10 -11.68 -19.68
C GLN A 20 26.00 -10.15 -19.62
N TRP A 21 26.62 -9.45 -20.58
CA TRP A 21 26.46 -8.01 -20.71
C TRP A 21 25.00 -7.66 -21.03
N ILE A 22 24.37 -8.38 -21.96
CA ILE A 22 22.94 -8.22 -22.27
C ILE A 22 22.05 -8.47 -21.03
N GLY A 23 22.35 -9.52 -20.25
CA GLY A 23 21.59 -9.86 -19.05
C GLY A 23 21.70 -8.81 -17.94
N LEU A 24 22.87 -8.18 -17.78
CA LEU A 24 23.11 -7.13 -16.80
C LEU A 24 22.33 -5.85 -17.17
N TRP A 25 22.37 -5.45 -18.44
CA TRP A 25 21.62 -4.30 -18.95
C TRP A 25 20.11 -4.49 -18.81
N LEU A 26 19.59 -5.69 -19.14
CA LEU A 26 18.17 -6.00 -18.99
C LEU A 26 17.72 -5.98 -17.52
N THR A 27 18.51 -6.57 -16.63
CA THR A 27 18.23 -6.57 -15.18
C THR A 27 18.27 -5.14 -14.61
N GLY A 28 19.22 -4.31 -15.06
CA GLY A 28 19.31 -2.90 -14.70
C GLY A 28 18.09 -2.09 -15.13
N MET A 29 17.60 -2.30 -16.36
CA MET A 29 16.40 -1.63 -16.85
C MET A 29 15.15 -2.03 -16.06
N CYS A 30 14.97 -3.31 -15.76
CA CYS A 30 13.87 -3.78 -14.90
C CYS A 30 13.93 -3.15 -13.50
N CYS A 31 15.13 -3.05 -12.92
CA CYS A 31 15.33 -2.44 -11.61
C CYS A 31 14.89 -0.96 -11.60
N ILE A 32 15.32 -0.16 -12.59
CA ILE A 32 14.94 1.26 -12.69
C ILE A 32 13.42 1.42 -12.80
N ILE A 33 12.75 0.57 -13.58
CA ILE A 33 11.29 0.61 -13.72
C ILE A 33 10.59 0.32 -12.39
N ILE A 34 11.03 -0.71 -11.65
CA ILE A 34 10.46 -1.08 -10.35
C ILE A 34 10.65 0.04 -9.33
N VAL A 35 11.83 0.65 -9.32
CA VAL A 35 12.18 1.73 -8.39
C VAL A 35 11.43 3.02 -8.73
N GLY A 36 11.28 3.32 -10.02
CA GLY A 36 10.45 4.42 -10.49
C GLY A 36 8.99 4.24 -10.08
N ALA A 37 8.44 3.03 -10.23
CA ALA A 37 7.10 2.70 -9.77
C ALA A 37 6.96 2.85 -8.25
N PHE A 38 7.92 2.32 -7.48
CA PHE A 38 7.97 2.47 -6.02
C PHE A 38 7.98 3.93 -5.57
N CYS A 39 8.87 4.75 -6.16
CA CYS A 39 8.97 6.17 -5.85
C CYS A 39 7.66 6.91 -6.18
N SER A 40 7.08 6.62 -7.35
CA SER A 40 5.80 7.21 -7.78
C SER A 40 4.66 6.87 -6.81
N VAL A 41 4.51 5.60 -6.43
CA VAL A 41 3.48 5.17 -5.46
C VAL A 41 3.69 5.82 -4.11
N GLY A 42 4.92 5.81 -3.58
CA GLY A 42 5.23 6.44 -2.30
C GLY A 42 4.95 7.95 -2.31
N PHE A 43 5.25 8.61 -3.42
CA PHE A 43 4.97 10.04 -3.62
C PHE A 43 3.46 10.34 -3.63
N ILE A 44 2.68 9.58 -4.40
CA ILE A 44 1.21 9.71 -4.47
C ILE A 44 0.59 9.56 -3.08
N VAL A 45 0.96 8.51 -2.34
CA VAL A 45 0.41 8.25 -1.00
C VAL A 45 0.82 9.35 -0.01
N THR A 46 2.05 9.87 -0.11
CA THR A 46 2.53 10.96 0.75
C THR A 46 1.81 12.27 0.48
N ILE A 47 1.59 12.62 -0.79
CA ILE A 47 0.79 13.78 -1.16
C ILE A 47 -0.64 13.63 -0.67
N PHE A 48 -1.25 12.46 -0.86
CA PHE A 48 -2.60 12.18 -0.40
C PHE A 48 -2.75 12.39 1.12
N ALA A 49 -1.80 11.89 1.92
CA ALA A 49 -1.82 12.06 3.38
C ALA A 49 -1.74 13.54 3.79
N LYS A 50 -0.82 14.31 3.19
CA LYS A 50 -0.65 15.73 3.49
C LYS A 50 -1.84 16.59 3.05
N LEU A 51 -2.33 16.37 1.82
CA LEU A 51 -3.48 17.10 1.29
C LEU A 51 -4.74 16.79 2.08
N GLY A 52 -4.98 15.51 2.39
CA GLY A 52 -6.10 15.08 3.23
C GLY A 52 -6.06 15.73 4.62
N LEU A 53 -4.90 15.74 5.27
CA LEU A 53 -4.73 16.39 6.57
C LEU A 53 -5.05 17.88 6.51
N PHE A 54 -4.54 18.60 5.50
CA PHE A 54 -4.79 20.04 5.34
C PHE A 54 -6.28 20.33 5.13
N LEU A 55 -6.94 19.57 4.25
CA LEU A 55 -8.36 19.74 3.96
C LEU A 55 -9.23 19.48 5.20
N VAL A 56 -8.94 18.41 5.95
CA VAL A 56 -9.71 18.05 7.15
C VAL A 56 -9.48 19.07 8.27
N LEU A 57 -8.26 19.56 8.46
CA LEU A 57 -7.97 20.59 9.46
C LEU A 57 -8.60 21.94 9.13
N SER A 58 -8.69 22.31 7.85
CA SER A 58 -9.36 23.53 7.40
C SER A 58 -10.84 23.58 7.82
N LEU A 59 -11.51 22.43 7.83
CA LEU A 59 -12.89 22.29 8.32
C LEU A 59 -13.02 22.28 9.86
N GLY A 60 -11.89 22.31 10.59
CA GLY A 60 -11.86 22.20 12.04
C GLY A 60 -12.73 23.21 12.78
N PRO A 61 -12.66 24.53 12.49
CA PRO A 61 -13.47 25.53 13.18
C PRO A 61 -14.97 25.26 13.11
N LEU A 62 -15.45 24.74 11.97
CA LEU A 62 -16.85 24.38 11.79
C LEU A 62 -17.26 23.24 12.72
N PHE A 63 -16.49 22.14 12.74
CA PHE A 63 -16.79 20.99 13.59
C PHE A 63 -16.61 21.28 15.08
N ILE A 64 -15.69 22.19 15.44
CA ILE A 64 -15.52 22.65 16.82
C ILE A 64 -16.74 23.46 17.26
N GLY A 65 -17.32 24.31 16.39
CA GLY A 65 -18.58 25.00 16.66
C GLY A 65 -19.75 24.04 16.89
N LEU A 66 -19.82 22.93 16.13
CA LEU A 66 -20.84 21.90 16.28
C LEU A 66 -20.72 21.08 17.58
N TYR A 67 -19.60 21.15 18.29
CA TYR A 67 -19.42 20.44 19.56
C TYR A 67 -20.32 20.98 20.69
N MET A 68 -20.71 22.26 20.58
CA MET A 68 -21.53 22.94 21.57
C MET A 68 -22.97 22.38 21.63
N PHE A 69 -23.48 21.82 20.54
CA PHE A 69 -24.81 21.22 20.48
C PHE A 69 -24.72 19.71 20.68
N SER A 70 -25.44 19.17 21.68
CA SER A 70 -25.43 17.74 22.02
C SER A 70 -25.77 16.83 20.83
N THR A 71 -26.71 17.25 19.97
CA THR A 71 -27.13 16.49 18.78
C THR A 71 -26.04 16.37 17.70
N THR A 72 -25.15 17.36 17.56
CA THR A 72 -24.14 17.38 16.48
C THR A 72 -22.74 16.92 16.92
N ARG A 73 -22.54 16.60 18.21
CA ARG A 73 -21.26 16.08 18.74
C ARG A 73 -20.71 14.87 17.99
N ARG A 74 -21.59 13.97 17.52
CA ARG A 74 -21.19 12.79 16.74
C ARG A 74 -20.40 13.15 15.48
N PHE A 75 -20.69 14.31 14.87
CA PHE A 75 -19.94 14.77 13.69
C PHE A 75 -18.53 15.25 14.05
N THR A 76 -18.38 15.95 15.17
CA THR A 76 -17.07 16.37 15.68
C THR A 76 -16.23 15.16 16.08
N GLU A 77 -16.82 14.14 16.72
CA GLU A 77 -16.15 12.88 17.06
C GLU A 77 -15.68 12.12 15.80
N ALA A 78 -16.53 12.03 14.77
CA ALA A 78 -16.17 11.43 13.50
C ALA A 78 -15.05 12.22 12.78
N TRP A 79 -15.10 13.56 12.81
CA TRP A 79 -14.05 14.41 12.27
C TRP A 79 -12.72 14.21 13.00
N LEU A 80 -12.71 14.15 14.33
CA LEU A 80 -11.51 13.86 15.12
C LEU A 80 -10.91 12.50 14.75
N GLY A 81 -11.74 11.47 14.55
CA GLY A 81 -11.29 10.17 14.04
C GLY A 81 -10.62 10.28 12.66
N GLN A 82 -11.15 11.12 11.77
CA GLN A 82 -10.56 11.36 10.45
C GLN A 82 -9.24 12.14 10.54
N VAL A 83 -9.14 13.14 11.43
CA VAL A 83 -7.89 13.85 11.71
C VAL A 83 -6.83 12.85 12.19
N ALA A 84 -7.17 12.02 13.19
CA ALA A 84 -6.28 11.01 13.73
C ALA A 84 -5.80 10.02 12.65
N ASN A 85 -6.68 9.59 11.74
CA ASN A 85 -6.34 8.74 10.60
C ASN A 85 -5.22 9.34 9.75
N PHE A 86 -5.38 10.58 9.29
CA PHE A 86 -4.39 11.22 8.45
C PHE A 86 -3.07 11.48 9.18
N VAL A 87 -3.12 11.82 10.48
CA VAL A 87 -1.91 11.98 11.31
C VAL A 87 -1.18 10.64 11.47
N VAL A 88 -1.88 9.56 11.80
CA VAL A 88 -1.29 8.22 11.92
C VAL A 88 -0.71 7.76 10.58
N LEU A 89 -1.42 7.99 9.47
CA LEU A 89 -0.93 7.70 8.13
C LEU A 89 0.38 8.44 7.84
N GLN A 90 0.45 9.73 8.18
CA GLN A 90 1.65 10.55 7.99
C GLN A 90 2.84 10.00 8.79
N VAL A 91 2.63 9.62 10.05
CA VAL A 91 3.67 9.03 10.91
C VAL A 91 4.13 7.68 10.35
N LEU A 92 3.21 6.80 9.98
CA LEU A 92 3.54 5.49 9.39
C LEU A 92 4.37 5.64 8.11
N LEU A 93 4.01 6.58 7.23
CA LEU A 93 4.75 6.85 6.01
C LEU A 93 6.21 7.22 6.27
N VAL A 94 6.46 8.08 7.26
CA VAL A 94 7.82 8.51 7.62
C VAL A 94 8.62 7.35 8.23
N VAL A 95 8.02 6.61 9.17
CA VAL A 95 8.71 5.49 9.85
C VAL A 95 9.02 4.36 8.86
N LEU A 96 8.05 3.94 8.04
CA LEU A 96 8.26 2.87 7.06
C LEU A 96 9.15 3.30 5.91
N GLY A 97 9.05 4.57 5.47
CA GLY A 97 9.98 5.14 4.50
C GLY A 97 11.42 5.11 5.00
N GLY A 98 11.64 5.48 6.27
CA GLY A 98 12.94 5.39 6.92
C GLY A 98 13.44 3.94 7.03
N LEU A 99 12.58 3.00 7.44
CA LEU A 99 12.92 1.57 7.50
C LEU A 99 13.33 1.04 6.12
N TYR A 100 12.59 1.40 5.07
CA TYR A 100 12.89 1.01 3.70
C TYR A 100 14.26 1.53 3.24
N LEU A 101 14.57 2.80 3.50
CA LEU A 101 15.88 3.36 3.17
C LEU A 101 17.02 2.63 3.91
N ASN A 102 16.82 2.29 5.19
CA ASN A 102 17.81 1.54 5.97
C ASN A 102 18.04 0.13 5.41
N LEU A 103 16.96 -0.61 5.10
CA LEU A 103 17.05 -1.93 4.46
C LEU A 103 17.81 -1.86 3.14
N THR A 104 17.49 -0.84 2.35
CA THR A 104 18.10 -0.61 1.05
C THR A 104 19.61 -0.33 1.16
N LEU A 105 20.00 0.56 2.08
CA LEU A 105 21.41 0.91 2.34
C LEU A 105 22.21 -0.28 2.89
N ASN A 106 21.60 -1.12 3.73
CA ASN A 106 22.23 -2.31 4.28
C ASN A 106 22.59 -3.32 3.16
N ILE A 107 21.70 -3.51 2.19
CA ILE A 107 21.94 -4.41 1.05
C ILE A 107 23.08 -3.89 0.17
N ILE A 108 23.09 -2.58 -0.14
CA ILE A 108 24.14 -1.97 -0.97
C ILE A 108 25.53 -2.12 -0.31
N THR A 109 25.61 -1.96 1.01
CA THR A 109 26.89 -1.95 1.74
C THR A 109 27.46 -3.36 1.92
N ASN A 110 26.62 -4.38 2.08
CA ASN A 110 27.06 -5.75 2.39
C ASN A 110 27.23 -6.67 1.17
N ASP A 111 26.63 -6.38 0.01
CA ASP A 111 26.55 -7.30 -1.14
C ASP A 111 27.39 -6.90 -2.36
N ILE A 112 28.50 -6.18 -2.15
CA ILE A 112 29.42 -5.71 -3.21
C ILE A 112 30.24 -6.82 -3.91
N VAL A 113 29.96 -8.10 -3.63
CA VAL A 113 30.72 -9.24 -4.19
C VAL A 113 30.22 -9.64 -5.58
N ASP A 114 28.95 -9.39 -5.92
CA ASP A 114 28.40 -9.66 -7.26
C ASP A 114 27.28 -8.65 -7.60
N LEU A 115 27.51 -7.77 -8.59
CA LEU A 115 26.55 -6.71 -8.96
C LEU A 115 25.17 -7.29 -9.31
N ALA A 116 25.12 -8.50 -9.87
CA ALA A 116 23.89 -9.20 -10.23
C ALA A 116 23.06 -9.66 -9.01
N SER A 117 23.71 -10.07 -7.90
CA SER A 117 22.99 -10.46 -6.68
C SER A 117 22.47 -9.24 -5.91
N ALA A 118 23.24 -8.15 -5.91
CA ALA A 118 22.81 -6.90 -5.30
C ALA A 118 21.58 -6.32 -6.02
N LEU A 119 21.60 -6.30 -7.37
CA LEU A 119 20.50 -5.75 -8.17
C LEU A 119 19.20 -6.56 -8.04
N SER A 120 19.30 -7.87 -7.95
CA SER A 120 18.13 -8.74 -7.74
C SER A 120 17.51 -8.54 -6.35
N LYS A 121 18.31 -8.47 -5.29
CA LYS A 121 17.82 -8.17 -3.92
C LYS A 121 17.19 -6.78 -3.82
N PHE A 122 17.77 -5.79 -4.49
CA PHE A 122 17.23 -4.43 -4.54
C PHE A 122 15.88 -4.36 -5.29
N SER A 123 15.71 -5.13 -6.37
CA SER A 123 14.43 -5.23 -7.06
C SER A 123 13.34 -5.92 -6.21
N ALA A 124 13.72 -6.94 -5.43
CA ALA A 124 12.81 -7.66 -4.55
C ALA A 124 12.30 -6.75 -3.42
N ILE A 125 13.19 -5.97 -2.78
CA ILE A 125 12.77 -5.02 -1.75
C ILE A 125 11.87 -3.93 -2.33
N GLY A 126 12.13 -3.46 -3.56
CA GLY A 126 11.27 -2.48 -4.24
C GLY A 126 9.84 -2.96 -4.42
N ILE A 127 9.65 -4.22 -4.83
CA ILE A 127 8.31 -4.83 -4.95
C ILE A 127 7.64 -4.94 -3.58
N CYS A 128 8.37 -5.42 -2.57
CA CYS A 128 7.86 -5.46 -1.19
C CYS A 128 7.49 -4.07 -0.67
N GLY A 129 8.29 -3.05 -0.99
CA GLY A 129 8.06 -1.66 -0.66
C GLY A 129 6.76 -1.16 -1.26
N ILE A 130 6.51 -1.38 -2.56
CA ILE A 130 5.26 -0.98 -3.22
C ILE A 130 4.07 -1.58 -2.48
N TYR A 131 4.12 -2.88 -2.20
CA TYR A 131 3.04 -3.57 -1.50
C TYR A 131 2.80 -2.99 -0.11
N LEU A 132 3.88 -2.73 0.64
CA LEU A 132 3.78 -2.11 1.96
C LEU A 132 3.10 -0.74 1.87
N PHE A 133 3.60 0.17 1.03
CA PHE A 133 3.05 1.52 0.85
C PHE A 133 1.56 1.53 0.50
N MET A 134 1.09 0.58 -0.32
CA MET A 134 -0.33 0.44 -0.64
C MET A 134 -1.21 0.01 0.54
N ASN A 135 -0.65 -0.63 1.56
CA ASN A 135 -1.39 -1.09 2.74
C ASN A 135 -1.39 -0.06 3.90
N LEU A 136 -0.50 0.95 3.89
CA LEU A 136 -0.44 1.98 4.94
C LEU A 136 -1.76 2.71 5.20
N PRO A 137 -2.53 3.13 4.18
CA PRO A 137 -3.83 3.76 4.40
C PRO A 137 -4.80 2.87 5.18
N GLY A 138 -4.76 1.56 4.95
CA GLY A 138 -5.56 0.59 5.70
C GLY A 138 -5.13 0.50 7.16
N ILE A 139 -3.82 0.39 7.40
CA ILE A 139 -3.26 0.31 8.76
C ILE A 139 -3.56 1.58 9.56
N ALA A 140 -3.41 2.76 8.94
CA ALA A 140 -3.71 4.03 9.58
C ALA A 140 -5.20 4.15 9.95
N THR A 141 -6.09 3.73 9.06
CA THR A 141 -7.54 3.80 9.29
C THR A 141 -7.96 3.01 10.49
N ALA A 142 -7.40 1.82 10.64
CA ALA A 142 -7.79 0.95 11.70
C ALA A 142 -7.18 1.26 13.07
N LEU A 143 -5.99 1.86 13.09
CA LEU A 143 -5.44 2.42 14.31
C LEU A 143 -6.26 3.63 14.77
N ALA A 144 -6.66 4.50 13.83
CA ALA A 144 -7.44 5.69 14.15
C ALA A 144 -8.91 5.41 14.52
N SER A 145 -9.49 4.29 14.09
CA SER A 145 -10.87 3.91 14.42
C SER A 145 -11.02 3.12 15.73
N GLY A 146 -9.96 2.99 16.53
CA GLY A 146 -10.01 2.28 17.82
C GLY A 146 -9.48 0.85 17.82
N GLY A 147 -8.62 0.49 16.85
CA GLY A 147 -7.77 -0.70 16.96
C GLY A 147 -8.30 -1.98 16.34
N ALA A 148 -9.19 -1.89 15.34
CA ALA A 148 -9.58 -3.06 14.54
C ALA A 148 -8.99 -2.95 13.12
N ASN A 149 -7.68 -3.22 12.96
CA ASN A 149 -7.11 -3.40 11.62
C ASN A 149 -7.21 -4.85 11.22
N LEU A 150 -8.33 -5.17 10.61
CA LEU A 150 -8.35 -6.29 9.72
C LEU A 150 -7.79 -5.79 8.39
N ILE A 151 -7.17 -6.67 7.63
CA ILE A 151 -7.16 -6.67 6.16
C ILE A 151 -8.64 -6.71 5.61
N GLY A 152 -9.62 -6.08 6.28
CA GLY A 152 -11.04 -6.46 6.37
C GLY A 152 -12.04 -5.48 5.77
N GLY A 153 -11.60 -4.42 5.09
CA GLY A 153 -12.47 -3.76 4.10
C GLY A 153 -12.84 -4.70 2.94
N LYS A 154 -11.97 -5.66 2.63
CA LYS A 154 -12.24 -6.73 1.66
C LYS A 154 -13.25 -7.75 2.18
N ASP A 155 -13.30 -7.98 3.50
CA ASP A 155 -14.28 -8.89 4.12
C ASP A 155 -15.62 -8.19 4.37
N ALA A 156 -15.65 -6.91 4.70
CA ALA A 156 -16.88 -6.12 4.70
C ALA A 156 -17.53 -6.07 3.31
N ALA A 157 -16.74 -5.87 2.24
CA ALA A 157 -17.23 -5.93 0.86
C ALA A 157 -17.61 -7.35 0.41
N ARG A 158 -16.93 -8.40 0.92
CA ARG A 158 -17.30 -9.81 0.66
C ARG A 158 -18.52 -10.26 1.44
N HIS A 159 -18.75 -9.75 2.66
CA HIS A 159 -19.94 -10.01 3.46
C HIS A 159 -21.15 -9.24 2.91
N ALA A 160 -20.96 -7.98 2.49
CA ALA A 160 -21.97 -7.24 1.72
C ALA A 160 -22.27 -7.91 0.37
N GLY A 161 -21.25 -8.38 -0.35
CA GLY A 161 -21.40 -9.10 -1.63
C GLY A 161 -22.03 -10.48 -1.50
N LYS A 162 -21.78 -11.22 -0.41
CA LYS A 162 -22.43 -12.51 -0.10
C LYS A 162 -23.87 -12.31 0.40
N ALA A 163 -24.14 -11.30 1.22
CA ALA A 163 -25.49 -10.93 1.66
C ALA A 163 -26.34 -10.43 0.47
N ALA A 164 -25.78 -9.61 -0.42
CA ALA A 164 -26.46 -9.17 -1.64
C ALA A 164 -26.74 -10.32 -2.61
N LYS A 165 -25.81 -11.29 -2.75
CA LYS A 165 -26.03 -12.51 -3.56
C LYS A 165 -27.05 -13.46 -2.93
N ALA A 166 -27.12 -13.54 -1.60
CA ALA A 166 -28.15 -14.32 -0.89
C ALA A 166 -29.54 -13.67 -1.03
N GLY A 167 -29.65 -12.35 -0.86
CA GLY A 167 -30.88 -11.58 -1.10
C GLY A 167 -31.35 -11.66 -2.56
N GLY A 168 -30.42 -11.58 -3.52
CA GLY A 168 -30.73 -11.73 -4.94
C GLY A 168 -31.20 -13.13 -5.35
N ARG A 169 -30.76 -14.19 -4.64
CA ARG A 169 -31.23 -15.56 -4.87
C ARG A 169 -32.62 -15.79 -4.26
N ALA A 170 -32.88 -15.26 -3.07
CA ALA A 170 -34.20 -15.30 -2.45
C ALA A 170 -35.25 -14.54 -3.29
N ALA A 171 -34.90 -13.33 -3.75
CA ALA A 171 -35.79 -12.54 -4.62
C ALA A 171 -36.11 -13.25 -5.95
N LYS A 172 -35.11 -13.92 -6.56
CA LYS A 172 -35.33 -14.71 -7.78
C LYS A 172 -36.12 -16.01 -7.54
N ALA A 173 -36.06 -16.59 -6.34
CA ALA A 173 -36.88 -17.76 -5.99
C ALA A 173 -38.35 -17.36 -5.79
N VAL A 174 -38.60 -16.24 -5.09
CA VAL A 174 -39.93 -15.66 -4.92
C VAL A 174 -40.53 -15.25 -6.28
N GLY A 175 -39.76 -14.58 -7.14
CA GLY A 175 -40.22 -14.22 -8.48
C GLY A 175 -40.59 -15.42 -9.36
N ARG A 176 -39.89 -16.55 -9.23
CA ARG A 176 -40.25 -17.81 -9.93
C ARG A 176 -41.50 -18.47 -9.36
N ALA A 177 -41.71 -18.40 -8.04
CA ALA A 177 -42.91 -18.91 -7.40
C ALA A 177 -44.16 -18.11 -7.83
N ILE A 178 -44.05 -16.79 -7.83
CA ILE A 178 -45.11 -15.89 -8.31
C ILE A 178 -45.40 -16.16 -9.80
N ARG A 179 -44.38 -16.30 -10.65
CA ARG A 179 -44.56 -16.61 -12.08
C ARG A 179 -45.28 -17.94 -12.29
N LYS A 180 -44.99 -18.98 -11.49
CA LYS A 180 -45.67 -20.28 -11.58
C LYS A 180 -47.15 -20.21 -11.16
N LEU A 181 -47.49 -19.32 -10.23
CA LEU A 181 -48.89 -19.09 -9.84
C LEU A 181 -49.65 -18.34 -10.92
N VAL A 182 -49.01 -17.35 -11.55
CA VAL A 182 -49.61 -16.59 -12.67
C VAL A 182 -49.82 -17.46 -13.92
N THR A 183 -48.93 -18.41 -14.22
CA THR A 183 -49.10 -19.32 -15.37
C THR A 183 -50.04 -20.50 -15.12
N LYS A 184 -50.61 -20.63 -13.91
CA LYS A 184 -51.58 -21.68 -13.56
C LYS A 184 -53.01 -21.16 -13.44
N VAL A 185 -53.23 -19.88 -13.73
CA VAL A 185 -54.54 -19.26 -13.99
C VAL A 185 -54.71 -19.18 -15.50
#